data_AF-A0A2T2NZ23-F1
#
_entry.id   AF-A0A2T2NZ23-F1
#
_cell.length_a   1.000
_cell.length_b   1.000
_cell.length_c   1.000
_cell.angle_alpha   90.00
_cell.angle_beta   90.00
_cell.angle_gamma   90.00
#
_symmetry.space_group_name_H-M   'P 1'
#
loop_
_entity.id
_entity.type
_entity.pdbx_description
1 polymer ?
#
loop_
_entity_poly.entity_id
_entity_poly.type
_entity_poly.pdbx_seq_one_letter_code
_entity_poly.pdbx_strand_id
1 'polypeptide(L)'
;MGLFSRDKSPLRDPAPTQYLPQYTAEASYSSTPRYQTRFASMSIHQEDEVRFLHFPDAVVNLCRATASTWHKGMKGEKEYGGSIEFKFHGHPWRGGNEESLEAARLMNGFLRTLHSQGWILALSTDVTKKMYDKDTLLFRHQSPLPAESDWCSIVFSKTDRLRLVDGKSCVEMWGAGLGDLQTDAHVQFRPRLRARLSPR
;
A
#
# COMPACT_ATOMS: atom_id res chain seq x y z
N MET A 1 4.57 -105.48 -7.80
CA MET A 1 4.10 -104.61 -8.90
C MET A 1 3.27 -103.48 -8.31
N GLY A 2 3.68 -102.23 -8.56
CA GLY A 2 3.03 -100.91 -8.35
C GLY A 2 1.94 -100.76 -7.28
N LEU A 3 2.11 -100.05 -6.17
CA LEU A 3 2.34 -98.59 -6.00
C LEU A 3 1.39 -97.68 -6.80
N PHE A 4 0.22 -97.40 -6.23
CA PHE A 4 -0.49 -96.12 -6.38
C PHE A 4 -1.30 -95.85 -5.11
N SER A 5 -0.69 -95.20 -4.12
CA SER A 5 -1.44 -94.52 -3.07
C SER A 5 -1.37 -93.02 -3.34
N ARG A 6 -2.51 -92.42 -3.69
CA ARG A 6 -2.64 -90.97 -3.88
C ARG A 6 -2.46 -90.29 -2.52
N ASP A 7 -1.35 -89.57 -2.36
CA ASP A 7 -1.19 -88.60 -1.29
C ASP A 7 -2.29 -87.53 -1.43
N LYS A 8 -3.22 -87.51 -0.49
CA LYS A 8 -4.19 -86.43 -0.31
C LYS A 8 -3.74 -85.63 0.91
N SER A 9 -2.74 -84.78 0.72
CA SER A 9 -2.44 -83.73 1.68
C SER A 9 -3.61 -82.72 1.67
N PRO A 10 -4.18 -82.33 2.82
CA PRO A 10 -5.20 -81.30 2.84
C PRO A 10 -4.62 -79.95 2.39
N LEU A 11 -5.38 -79.23 1.58
CA LEU A 11 -5.07 -77.86 1.15
C LEU A 11 -4.85 -76.99 2.39
N ARG A 12 -3.70 -76.32 2.45
CA ARG A 12 -3.36 -75.35 3.48
C ARG A 12 -4.34 -74.18 3.37
N ASP A 13 -5.10 -73.90 4.44
CA ASP A 13 -5.95 -72.72 4.50
C ASP A 13 -5.12 -71.45 4.23
N PRO A 14 -5.61 -70.48 3.44
CA PRO A 14 -4.94 -69.20 3.31
C PRO A 14 -4.89 -68.52 4.69
N ALA A 15 -3.73 -67.95 5.02
CA ALA A 15 -3.53 -67.21 6.26
C ALA A 15 -4.64 -66.15 6.44
N PRO A 16 -5.07 -65.85 7.68
CA PRO A 16 -6.13 -64.89 7.92
C PRO A 16 -5.73 -63.54 7.32
N THR A 17 -6.59 -63.03 6.43
CA THR A 17 -6.49 -61.71 5.83
C THR A 17 -6.33 -60.70 6.96
N GLN A 18 -5.12 -60.12 7.10
CA GLN A 18 -4.91 -59.02 8.03
C GLN A 18 -5.75 -57.85 7.52
N TYR A 19 -6.85 -57.57 8.22
CA TYR A 19 -7.62 -56.35 8.00
C TYR A 19 -6.68 -55.17 8.25
N LEU A 20 -6.53 -54.30 7.24
CA LEU A 20 -5.85 -53.03 7.41
C LEU A 20 -6.57 -52.25 8.51
N PRO A 21 -5.85 -51.55 9.41
CA PRO A 21 -6.49 -50.71 10.40
C PRO A 21 -7.35 -49.67 9.69
N GLN A 22 -8.65 -49.68 10.00
CA GLN A 22 -9.60 -48.72 9.46
C GLN A 22 -9.27 -47.37 10.08
N TYR A 23 -8.65 -46.48 9.30
CA TYR A 23 -8.34 -45.13 9.75
C TYR A 23 -9.66 -44.39 9.96
N THR A 24 -10.04 -44.20 11.22
CA THR A 24 -11.08 -43.24 11.59
C THR A 24 -10.54 -41.84 11.28
N ALA A 25 -10.93 -41.31 10.13
CA ALA A 25 -10.62 -39.94 9.73
C ALA A 25 -11.45 -38.95 10.56
N GLU A 26 -11.09 -38.78 11.83
CA GLU A 26 -11.58 -37.69 12.67
C GLU A 26 -10.40 -36.95 13.30
N ALA A 27 -9.44 -36.56 12.47
CA ALA A 27 -8.70 -35.35 12.76
C ALA A 27 -9.59 -34.20 12.32
N SER A 28 -10.33 -33.61 13.27
CA SER A 28 -10.88 -32.28 13.12
C SER A 28 -9.70 -31.32 12.98
N TYR A 29 -9.22 -31.16 11.75
CA TYR A 29 -8.32 -30.07 11.40
C TYR A 29 -9.07 -28.80 11.75
N SER A 30 -8.77 -28.21 12.91
CA SER A 30 -9.07 -26.81 13.14
C SER A 30 -8.47 -26.09 11.95
N SER A 31 -9.31 -25.58 11.05
CA SER A 31 -8.83 -24.81 9.92
C SER A 31 -8.03 -23.67 10.54
N THR A 32 -6.70 -23.73 10.40
CA THR A 32 -5.86 -22.58 10.72
C THR A 32 -6.51 -21.41 10.00
N PRO A 33 -6.85 -20.30 10.67
CA PRO A 33 -7.43 -19.16 9.99
C PRO A 33 -6.47 -18.81 8.87
N ARG A 34 -6.92 -18.96 7.61
CA ARG A 34 -6.08 -18.60 6.48
C ARG A 34 -5.83 -17.11 6.65
N TYR A 35 -4.57 -16.73 6.90
CA TYR A 35 -4.17 -15.33 6.85
C TYR A 35 -4.39 -14.83 5.41
N GLN A 36 -5.61 -14.39 5.11
CA GLN A 36 -5.94 -13.79 3.83
C GLN A 36 -5.50 -12.34 3.88
N THR A 37 -4.28 -12.11 3.40
CA THR A 37 -3.80 -10.76 3.17
C THR A 37 -4.51 -10.21 1.93
N ARG A 38 -5.25 -9.11 2.08
CA ARG A 38 -5.92 -8.42 0.97
C ARG A 38 -5.03 -7.31 0.44
N PHE A 39 -4.97 -7.18 -0.88
CA PHE A 39 -4.25 -6.12 -1.55
C PHE A 39 -5.20 -5.25 -2.36
N ALA A 40 -4.86 -3.97 -2.45
CA ALA A 40 -5.54 -2.98 -3.27
C ALA A 40 -4.48 -2.03 -3.85
N SER A 41 -4.84 -1.27 -4.89
CA SER A 41 -3.91 -0.32 -5.48
C SER A 41 -4.55 1.03 -5.76
N MET A 42 -3.78 2.08 -5.50
CA MET A 42 -4.08 3.44 -5.94
C MET A 42 -3.07 3.80 -7.02
N SER A 43 -3.51 4.31 -8.16
CA SER A 43 -2.60 4.68 -9.24
C SER A 43 -2.94 6.04 -9.80
N ILE A 44 -1.90 6.77 -10.17
CA ILE A 44 -2.03 8.08 -10.82
C ILE A 44 -2.12 7.82 -12.32
N HIS A 45 -2.95 8.58 -13.05
CA HIS A 45 -3.10 8.44 -14.50
C HIS A 45 -3.07 9.81 -15.18
N GLN A 46 -2.48 9.85 -16.38
CA GLN A 46 -2.38 11.06 -17.20
C GLN A 46 -1.87 12.27 -16.38
N GLU A 47 -2.58 13.39 -16.34
CA GLU A 47 -2.18 14.56 -15.56
C GLU A 47 -3.18 14.91 -14.46
N ASP A 48 -4.37 14.30 -14.45
CA ASP A 48 -5.53 14.73 -13.71
C ASP A 48 -6.44 13.59 -13.19
N GLU A 49 -5.96 12.34 -13.19
CA GLU A 49 -6.75 11.17 -12.80
C GLU A 49 -6.09 10.36 -11.68
N VAL A 50 -6.89 9.81 -10.76
CA VAL A 50 -6.47 8.80 -9.77
C VAL A 50 -7.44 7.63 -9.80
N ARG A 51 -6.92 6.41 -9.82
CA ARG A 51 -7.71 5.16 -9.79
C ARG A 51 -7.54 4.42 -8.49
N PHE A 52 -8.63 3.82 -8.03
CA PHE A 52 -8.73 2.96 -6.87
C PHE A 52 -9.21 1.57 -7.31
N LEU A 53 -8.35 0.56 -7.19
CA LEU A 53 -8.65 -0.81 -7.58
C LEU A 53 -8.69 -1.72 -6.34
N HIS A 54 -9.74 -2.54 -6.24
CA HIS A 54 -9.97 -3.50 -5.15
C HIS A 54 -10.09 -2.90 -3.73
N PHE A 55 -10.38 -1.61 -3.62
CA PHE A 55 -10.80 -1.01 -2.35
C PHE A 55 -12.30 -1.22 -2.11
N PRO A 56 -12.73 -1.47 -0.86
CA PRO A 56 -14.15 -1.48 -0.51
C PRO A 56 -14.81 -0.12 -0.75
N ASP A 57 -16.07 -0.11 -1.16
CA ASP A 57 -16.81 1.12 -1.49
C ASP A 57 -16.82 2.14 -0.35
N ALA A 58 -16.91 1.68 0.90
CA ALA A 58 -16.82 2.56 2.07
C ALA A 58 -15.49 3.33 2.12
N VAL A 59 -14.38 2.69 1.76
CA VAL A 59 -13.05 3.31 1.72
C VAL A 59 -12.93 4.25 0.52
N VAL A 60 -13.46 3.86 -0.64
CA VAL A 60 -13.51 4.72 -1.83
C VAL A 60 -14.34 5.98 -1.55
N ASN A 61 -15.44 5.87 -0.80
CA ASN A 61 -16.27 7.02 -0.40
C ASN A 61 -15.50 8.02 0.48
N LEU A 62 -14.68 7.54 1.41
CA LEU A 62 -13.80 8.40 2.20
C LEU A 62 -12.71 9.06 1.33
N CYS A 63 -12.17 8.32 0.37
CA CYS A 63 -11.25 8.87 -0.62
C CYS A 63 -11.95 9.92 -1.49
N ARG A 64 -13.23 9.75 -1.85
CA ARG A 64 -14.00 10.78 -2.58
C ARG A 64 -14.16 12.07 -1.79
N ALA A 65 -14.42 11.97 -0.49
CA ALA A 65 -14.46 13.15 0.39
C ALA A 65 -13.10 13.87 0.42
N THR A 66 -12.01 13.10 0.45
CA THR A 66 -10.64 13.65 0.33
C THR A 66 -10.41 14.28 -1.04
N ALA A 67 -10.82 13.63 -2.13
CA ALA A 67 -10.71 14.15 -3.49
C ALA A 67 -11.46 15.49 -3.68
N SER A 68 -12.55 15.68 -2.94
CA SER A 68 -13.35 16.91 -2.96
C SER A 68 -12.63 18.10 -2.32
N THR A 69 -11.52 17.89 -1.58
CA THR A 69 -10.71 18.99 -1.04
C THR A 69 -9.79 19.62 -2.09
N TRP A 70 -9.74 19.07 -3.31
CA TRP A 70 -8.97 19.65 -4.40
C TRP A 70 -9.46 21.06 -4.72
N HIS A 71 -8.55 22.04 -4.67
CA HIS A 71 -8.88 23.47 -4.77
C HIS A 71 -9.56 23.88 -6.09
N LYS A 72 -9.34 23.16 -7.20
CA LYS A 72 -10.05 23.40 -8.48
C LYS A 72 -11.30 22.55 -8.67
N GLY A 73 -11.61 21.69 -7.71
CA GLY A 73 -12.77 20.80 -7.73
C GLY A 73 -12.59 19.55 -8.58
N MET A 74 -13.36 18.52 -8.24
CA MET A 74 -13.43 17.29 -9.04
C MET A 74 -14.23 17.54 -10.34
N LYS A 75 -13.73 17.01 -11.44
CA LYS A 75 -14.41 17.01 -12.75
C LYS A 75 -15.45 15.91 -12.84
N GLY A 76 -15.22 14.78 -12.17
CA GLY A 76 -16.17 13.68 -12.08
C GLY A 76 -15.53 12.39 -11.60
N GLU A 77 -16.34 11.35 -11.53
CA GLU A 77 -15.89 9.98 -11.27
C GLU A 77 -16.51 9.02 -12.30
N LYS A 78 -15.84 7.90 -12.54
CA LYS A 78 -16.37 6.81 -13.38
C LYS A 78 -15.78 5.47 -12.97
N GLU A 79 -16.47 4.40 -13.33
CA GLU A 79 -15.89 3.06 -13.29
C GLU A 79 -15.04 2.80 -14.54
N TYR A 80 -13.87 2.21 -14.36
CA TYR A 80 -12.97 1.82 -15.45
C TYR A 80 -12.24 0.53 -15.10
N GLY A 81 -12.51 -0.55 -15.84
CA GLY A 81 -11.81 -1.82 -15.68
C GLY A 81 -11.86 -2.42 -14.26
N GLY A 82 -13.00 -2.27 -13.56
CA GLY A 82 -13.17 -2.72 -12.17
C GLY A 82 -12.51 -1.82 -11.12
N SER A 83 -12.02 -0.64 -11.53
CA SER A 83 -11.53 0.41 -10.64
C SER A 83 -12.46 1.62 -10.67
N ILE A 84 -12.45 2.41 -9.60
CA ILE A 84 -13.09 3.73 -9.56
C ILE A 84 -12.05 4.79 -9.88
N GLU A 85 -12.29 5.59 -10.91
CA GLU A 85 -11.43 6.69 -11.33
C GLU A 85 -12.03 8.03 -10.92
N PHE A 86 -11.24 8.85 -10.23
CA PHE A 86 -11.53 10.24 -9.94
C PHE A 86 -10.77 11.14 -10.90
N LYS A 87 -11.48 12.11 -11.49
CA LYS A 87 -10.91 13.10 -12.40
C LYS A 87 -10.98 14.49 -11.80
N PHE A 88 -9.91 15.26 -11.94
CA PHE A 88 -9.75 16.60 -11.35
C PHE A 88 -9.76 17.69 -12.42
N HIS A 89 -10.14 18.92 -12.06
CA HIS A 89 -9.83 20.09 -12.90
C HIS A 89 -8.36 20.50 -12.69
N GLY A 90 -7.69 20.96 -13.75
CA GLY A 90 -6.26 21.27 -13.71
C GLY A 90 -5.40 20.04 -13.95
N HIS A 91 -4.16 20.08 -13.48
CA HIS A 91 -3.14 19.06 -13.77
C HIS A 91 -2.32 18.73 -12.51
N PRO A 92 -2.95 18.18 -11.45
CA PRO A 92 -2.28 17.88 -10.19
C PRO A 92 -1.03 17.00 -10.35
N TRP A 93 -0.98 16.12 -11.36
CA TRP A 93 0.06 15.11 -11.53
C TRP A 93 1.10 15.43 -12.60
N ARG A 94 1.04 16.63 -13.19
CA ARG A 94 2.02 17.07 -14.21
C ARG A 94 3.37 17.47 -13.59
N GLY A 95 3.35 17.87 -12.32
CA GLY A 95 4.53 18.35 -11.59
C GLY A 95 5.04 19.71 -12.08
N GLY A 96 5.84 20.38 -11.25
CA GLY A 96 6.59 21.59 -11.63
C GLY A 96 5.78 22.89 -11.76
N ASN A 97 4.48 22.85 -11.49
CA ASN A 97 3.57 24.01 -11.51
C ASN A 97 3.20 24.47 -10.09
N GLU A 98 2.45 25.57 -10.00
CA GLU A 98 1.92 26.10 -8.73
C GLU A 98 1.00 25.09 -8.00
N GLU A 99 0.44 24.14 -8.73
CA GLU A 99 -0.46 23.10 -8.20
C GLU A 99 0.27 22.00 -7.42
N SER A 100 1.61 21.93 -7.51
CA SER A 100 2.40 20.84 -6.90
C SER A 100 2.25 20.78 -5.37
N LEU A 101 2.03 21.91 -4.71
CA LEU A 101 1.80 21.95 -3.26
C LEU A 101 0.44 21.36 -2.90
N GLU A 102 -0.62 21.77 -3.60
CA GLU A 102 -1.97 21.25 -3.36
C GLU A 102 -2.06 19.77 -3.76
N ALA A 103 -1.32 19.34 -4.80
CA ALA A 103 -1.26 17.94 -5.20
C ALA A 103 -0.59 17.08 -4.14
N ALA A 104 0.47 17.60 -3.49
CA ALA A 104 1.10 16.94 -2.35
C ALA A 104 0.13 16.82 -1.16
N ARG A 105 -0.62 17.88 -0.83
CA ARG A 105 -1.66 17.83 0.21
C ARG A 105 -2.75 16.81 -0.11
N LEU A 106 -3.19 16.77 -1.36
CA LEU A 106 -4.20 15.82 -1.82
C LEU A 106 -3.71 14.37 -1.68
N MET A 107 -2.47 14.09 -2.11
CA MET A 107 -1.83 12.77 -1.94
C MET A 107 -1.69 12.41 -0.46
N ASN A 108 -1.25 13.36 0.38
CA ASN A 108 -1.16 13.20 1.83
C ASN A 108 -2.51 12.83 2.45
N GLY A 109 -3.57 13.50 2.01
CA GLY A 109 -4.94 13.19 2.40
C GLY A 109 -5.33 11.76 2.04
N PHE A 110 -5.06 11.31 0.81
CA PHE A 110 -5.38 9.95 0.40
C PHE A 110 -4.63 8.91 1.24
N LEU A 111 -3.32 9.08 1.44
CA LEU A 111 -2.52 8.15 2.21
C LEU A 111 -2.96 8.10 3.67
N ARG A 112 -3.26 9.25 4.28
CA ARG A 112 -3.80 9.33 5.64
C ARG A 112 -5.15 8.63 5.75
N THR A 113 -6.06 8.89 4.82
CA THR A 113 -7.38 8.25 4.78
C THR A 113 -7.25 6.74 4.66
N LEU A 114 -6.47 6.24 3.70
CA LEU A 114 -6.24 4.81 3.51
C LEU A 114 -5.61 4.15 4.75
N HIS A 115 -4.60 4.79 5.34
CA HIS A 115 -3.93 4.28 6.54
C HIS A 115 -4.90 4.14 7.72
N SER A 116 -5.76 5.15 7.96
CA SER A 116 -6.77 5.10 9.02
C SER A 116 -7.78 3.95 8.84
N GLN A 117 -7.95 3.47 7.61
CA GLN A 117 -8.81 2.34 7.27
C GLN A 117 -8.05 1.00 7.22
N GLY A 118 -6.81 0.96 7.73
CA GLY A 118 -6.01 -0.26 7.79
C GLY A 118 -5.31 -0.64 6.48
N TRP A 119 -5.30 0.23 5.47
CA TRP A 119 -4.58 0.01 4.22
C TRP A 119 -3.18 0.59 4.31
N ILE A 120 -2.19 -0.28 4.47
CA ILE A 120 -0.79 0.10 4.66
C ILE A 120 -0.06 0.06 3.33
N LEU A 121 0.62 1.15 2.99
CA LEU A 121 1.44 1.21 1.79
C LEU A 121 2.54 0.14 1.87
N ALA A 122 2.50 -0.82 0.95
CA ALA A 122 3.46 -1.92 0.86
C ALA A 122 4.54 -1.67 -0.19
N LEU A 123 4.16 -1.03 -1.30
CA LEU A 123 5.07 -0.73 -2.40
C LEU A 123 4.63 0.55 -3.12
N SER A 124 5.61 1.34 -3.55
CA SER A 124 5.44 2.40 -4.55
C SER A 124 6.25 2.00 -5.78
N THR A 125 5.63 2.02 -6.95
CA THR A 125 6.26 1.65 -8.21
C THR A 125 6.36 2.86 -9.14
N ASP A 126 7.59 3.19 -9.53
CA ASP A 126 7.94 4.07 -10.65
C ASP A 126 8.62 3.19 -11.70
N VAL A 127 7.87 2.77 -12.74
CA VAL A 127 8.26 1.62 -13.59
C VAL A 127 8.85 2.05 -14.93
N THR A 128 8.62 3.29 -15.38
CA THR A 128 9.09 3.79 -16.67
C THR A 128 9.66 5.20 -16.63
N LYS A 129 10.80 5.36 -17.30
CA LYS A 129 11.48 6.67 -17.48
C LYS A 129 10.86 7.56 -18.56
N LYS A 130 9.64 7.25 -18.99
CA LYS A 130 8.93 8.05 -20.00
C LYS A 130 8.48 9.36 -19.36
N MET A 131 8.58 10.45 -20.13
CA MET A 131 7.89 11.68 -19.79
C MET A 131 6.42 11.33 -19.61
N TYR A 132 5.83 11.63 -18.44
CA TYR A 132 4.47 11.25 -18.02
C TYR A 132 4.27 9.82 -17.52
N ASP A 133 5.31 9.08 -17.13
CA ASP A 133 5.05 7.89 -16.34
C ASP A 133 4.38 8.25 -15.01
N LYS A 134 3.56 7.32 -14.51
CA LYS A 134 2.72 7.51 -13.36
C LYS A 134 2.93 6.40 -12.35
N ASP A 135 2.91 6.80 -11.10
CA ASP A 135 3.15 5.86 -10.01
C ASP A 135 1.91 5.03 -9.70
N THR A 136 2.16 3.77 -9.35
CA THR A 136 1.18 2.91 -8.71
C THR A 136 1.63 2.59 -7.29
N LEU A 137 0.70 2.75 -6.35
CA LEU A 137 0.88 2.49 -4.93
C LEU A 137 0.08 1.23 -4.58
N LEU A 138 0.77 0.21 -4.07
CA LEU A 138 0.16 -1.03 -3.61
C LEU A 138 -0.01 -1.00 -2.10
N PHE A 139 -1.20 -1.38 -1.65
CA PHE A 139 -1.58 -1.38 -0.25
C PHE A 139 -1.91 -2.78 0.21
N ARG A 140 -1.51 -3.07 1.44
CA ARG A 140 -1.84 -4.29 2.17
C ARG A 140 -2.82 -3.96 3.28
N HIS A 141 -3.95 -4.63 3.32
CA HIS A 141 -4.89 -4.49 4.42
C HIS A 141 -4.38 -5.22 5.66
N GLN A 142 -4.48 -4.59 6.83
CA GLN A 142 -4.16 -5.19 8.11
C GLN A 142 -5.30 -5.06 9.13
N SER A 143 -5.35 -6.01 10.05
CA SER A 143 -6.18 -5.98 11.26
C SER A 143 -5.34 -6.55 12.41
N PRO A 144 -5.19 -5.87 13.56
CA PRO A 144 -5.89 -4.64 13.96
C PRO A 144 -5.47 -3.39 13.15
N LEU A 145 -6.24 -2.31 13.28
CA LEU A 145 -5.91 -1.02 12.65
C LEU A 145 -4.53 -0.52 13.13
N PRO A 146 -3.75 0.15 12.26
CA PRO A 146 -2.51 0.79 12.68
C PRO A 146 -2.78 1.85 13.76
N ALA A 147 -1.75 2.14 14.56
CA ALA A 147 -1.77 3.30 15.44
C ALA A 147 -1.97 4.60 14.65
N GLU A 148 -2.52 5.61 15.29
CA GLU A 148 -2.59 6.95 14.70
C GLU A 148 -1.18 7.44 14.34
N SER A 149 -1.06 8.15 13.22
CA SER A 149 0.21 8.62 12.70
C SER A 149 0.09 10.07 12.30
N ASP A 150 1.16 10.83 12.52
CA ASP A 150 1.30 12.17 11.97
C ASP A 150 1.75 12.12 10.52
N TRP A 151 1.14 12.96 9.71
CA TRP A 151 1.34 13.00 8.27
C TRP A 151 1.87 14.38 7.88
N CYS A 152 2.93 14.42 7.09
CA CYS A 152 3.42 15.65 6.47
C CYS A 152 3.90 15.35 5.06
N SER A 153 3.95 16.38 4.22
CA SER A 153 4.54 16.29 2.88
C SER A 153 5.80 17.14 2.80
N ILE A 154 6.82 16.60 2.14
CA ILE A 154 8.06 17.30 1.84
C ILE A 154 8.04 17.61 0.35
N VAL A 155 8.07 18.89 -0.01
CA VAL A 155 7.99 19.34 -1.41
C VAL A 155 9.23 20.14 -1.77
N PHE A 156 9.87 19.77 -2.87
CA PHE A 156 10.93 20.57 -3.47
C PHE A 156 10.29 21.62 -4.39
N SER A 157 10.68 22.87 -4.21
CA SER A 157 10.17 23.99 -4.99
C SER A 157 11.32 24.85 -5.49
N LYS A 158 11.20 25.35 -6.72
CA LYS A 158 12.28 26.09 -7.40
C LYS A 158 13.58 25.27 -7.42
N THR A 159 14.72 25.92 -7.44
CA THR A 159 16.03 25.28 -7.54
C THR A 159 16.65 24.91 -6.19
N ASP A 160 16.28 25.60 -5.11
CA ASP A 160 16.99 25.53 -3.83
C ASP A 160 16.08 25.48 -2.59
N ARG A 161 14.78 25.23 -2.74
CA ARG A 161 13.83 25.32 -1.62
C ARG A 161 13.16 23.98 -1.33
N LEU A 162 13.21 23.60 -0.05
CA LEU A 162 12.41 22.55 0.54
C LEU A 162 11.24 23.19 1.29
N ARG A 163 10.04 22.60 1.21
CA ARG A 163 8.88 23.01 2.00
C ARG A 163 8.31 21.82 2.74
N LEU A 164 7.96 22.02 4.00
CA LEU A 164 7.17 21.09 4.80
C LEU A 164 5.70 21.54 4.76
N VAL A 165 4.80 20.61 4.47
CA VAL A 165 3.37 20.86 4.33
C VAL A 165 2.60 19.95 5.29
N ASP A 166 1.60 20.51 5.98
CA ASP A 166 0.65 19.82 6.86
C ASP A 166 1.21 19.05 8.07
N GLY A 167 2.45 19.31 8.50
CA GLY A 167 3.02 18.71 9.71
C GLY A 167 2.55 19.39 10.99
N LYS A 168 1.43 18.95 11.59
CA LYS A 168 0.95 19.51 12.87
C LYS A 168 1.85 19.14 14.06
N SER A 169 2.31 17.90 14.21
CA SER A 169 3.22 17.54 15.33
C SER A 169 4.71 17.76 15.03
N CYS A 170 5.12 17.72 13.76
CA CYS A 170 6.52 17.91 13.37
C CYS A 170 7.02 19.33 13.67
N VAL A 171 6.15 20.33 13.58
CA VAL A 171 6.49 21.73 13.90
C VAL A 171 6.54 21.96 15.42
N GLU A 172 5.71 21.30 16.21
CA GLU A 172 5.71 21.43 17.68
C GLU A 172 6.97 20.82 18.33
N MET A 173 7.48 19.69 17.81
CA MET A 173 8.77 19.13 18.27
C MET A 173 9.98 19.99 17.90
N TRP A 174 9.88 20.81 16.85
CA TRP A 174 10.96 21.73 16.45
C TRP A 174 10.80 23.13 17.10
N GLY A 175 9.57 23.52 17.47
CA GLY A 175 9.24 24.80 18.11
C GLY A 175 9.60 24.88 19.59
N ALA A 176 9.81 23.75 20.28
CA ALA A 176 10.29 23.76 21.67
C ALA A 176 11.76 24.21 21.81
N GLY A 177 12.49 24.37 20.70
CA GLY A 177 13.91 24.79 20.68
C GLY A 177 14.20 26.14 20.02
N LEU A 178 13.23 26.77 19.34
CA LEU A 178 13.38 28.11 18.79
C LEU A 178 12.06 28.86 18.94
N GLY A 179 12.06 29.87 19.81
CA GLY A 179 10.93 30.76 19.99
C GLY A 179 10.48 31.41 18.68
N ASP A 180 9.16 31.55 18.55
CA ASP A 180 8.44 32.37 17.59
C ASP A 180 9.04 32.46 16.18
N LEU A 181 8.82 31.41 15.39
CA LEU A 181 8.83 31.50 13.94
C LEU A 181 7.41 31.24 13.42
N GLN A 182 6.75 32.36 13.15
CA GLN A 182 5.53 32.55 12.36
C GLN A 182 5.35 31.46 11.28
N THR A 183 4.11 31.00 11.11
CA THR A 183 3.63 29.90 10.25
C THR A 183 3.79 30.11 8.74
N ASP A 184 4.89 30.71 8.30
CA ASP A 184 5.28 30.87 6.89
C ASP A 184 6.81 30.72 6.73
N ALA A 185 7.37 29.72 7.41
CA ALA A 185 8.81 29.48 7.43
C ALA A 185 9.29 28.86 6.10
N HIS A 186 9.76 29.72 5.20
CA HIS A 186 10.75 29.36 4.20
C HIS A 186 12.02 28.82 4.87
N VAL A 187 12.11 27.50 5.05
CA VAL A 187 13.35 26.87 5.49
C VAL A 187 14.30 26.77 4.28
N GLN A 188 15.19 27.76 4.14
CA GLN A 188 16.26 27.72 3.15
C GLN A 188 17.41 26.85 3.67
N PHE A 189 17.46 25.59 3.25
CA PHE A 189 18.58 24.71 3.55
C PHE A 189 19.73 25.01 2.58
N ARG A 190 20.73 25.78 3.02
CA ARG A 190 21.99 25.94 2.28
C ARG A 190 23.01 24.90 2.77
N PRO A 191 23.37 23.88 1.98
CA PRO A 191 24.46 22.99 2.36
C PRO A 191 25.77 23.79 2.34
N ARG A 192 26.35 24.05 3.53
CA ARG A 192 27.73 24.56 3.64
C ARG A 192 28.70 23.41 3.38
N LEU A 193 28.96 23.14 2.10
CA LEU A 193 30.14 22.36 1.69
C LEU A 193 31.23 23.30 1.20
N ARG A 194 32.27 23.44 2.03
CA ARG A 194 33.69 23.35 1.62
C ARG A 194 34.58 23.52 2.85
N ALA A 195 35.03 22.38 3.39
CA ALA A 195 36.31 22.31 4.06
C ALA A 195 37.39 22.73 3.05
N ARG A 196 38.15 23.77 3.36
CA ARG A 196 39.42 24.06 2.67
C ARG A 196 40.45 23.12 3.28
N LEU A 197 40.86 22.10 2.53
CA LEU A 197 42.16 21.47 2.73
C LEU A 197 43.21 22.43 2.13
N SER A 198 44.15 22.89 2.94
CA SER A 198 45.34 23.61 2.46
C SER A 198 46.37 22.61 1.94
N PRO A 199 47.08 22.87 0.84
CA PRO A 199 48.25 22.09 0.46
C PRO A 199 49.43 22.42 1.39
N ARG A 200 50.25 21.40 1.70
CA ARG A 200 51.65 21.57 2.09
C ARG A 200 52.52 21.49 0.84
#